data_AF-A0A8D8PNI4-F1
#
_entry.id   AF-A0A8D8PNI4-F1
#
_cell.length_a   1.000
_cell.length_b   1.000
_cell.length_c   1.000
_cell.angle_alpha   90.00
_cell.angle_beta   90.00
_cell.angle_gamma   90.00
#
_symmetry.space_group_name_H-M   'P 1'
#
loop_
_entity.id
_entity.type
_entity.pdbx_description
1 polymer ?
#
loop_
_entity_poly.entity_id
_entity_poly.type
_entity_poly.pdbx_seq_one_letter_code
_entity_poly.pdbx_strand_id
1 'polypeptide(L)'
;NPAWDVSSVLLGLLSFMLDTSRTTGSIVMSDKKRRELAAKSWEFNLNESRFCELFPELVQVALDKQDSRAKELEEQKEETADSDDHLQDSKIGAIVQIFQICLVLMALLVLPSVSKFAWEIVRKYA
;
A
#
# COMPACT_ATOMS: atom_id res chain seq x y z
N ASN A 1 -6.54 49.17 9.05
CA ASN A 1 -5.94 49.99 10.13
C ASN A 1 -4.43 50.00 9.87
N PRO A 2 -3.81 51.15 9.56
CA PRO A 2 -2.39 51.23 9.23
C PRO A 2 -1.44 50.84 10.39
N ALA A 3 -1.97 50.58 11.59
CA ALA A 3 -1.21 50.09 12.74
C ALA A 3 -0.99 48.57 12.77
N TRP A 4 -1.43 47.82 11.75
CA TRP A 4 -1.25 46.36 11.73
C TRP A 4 0.15 45.99 11.24
N ASP A 5 0.91 45.32 12.11
CA ASP A 5 2.19 44.74 11.73
C ASP A 5 1.99 43.55 10.78
N VAL A 6 3.01 43.26 9.97
CA VAL A 6 3.05 42.11 9.05
C VAL A 6 2.76 40.82 9.82
N SER A 7 3.28 40.68 11.04
CA SER A 7 3.02 39.52 11.90
C SER A 7 1.53 39.36 12.22
N SER A 8 0.82 40.47 12.49
CA SER A 8 -0.63 40.45 12.77
C SER A 8 -1.43 40.08 11.53
N VAL A 9 -1.00 40.54 10.34
CA VAL A 9 -1.63 40.17 9.06
C VAL A 9 -1.43 38.68 8.77
N LEU A 10 -0.21 38.16 8.94
CA LEU A 10 0.09 36.73 8.74
C LEU A 10 -0.69 35.86 9.74
N LEU A 11 -0.80 36.28 11.00
CA LEU A 11 -1.59 35.58 12.00
C LEU A 11 -3.09 35.56 11.64
N GLY A 12 -3.62 36.68 11.16
CA GLY A 12 -5.00 36.77 10.68
C GLY A 12 -5.24 35.83 9.47
N LEU A 13 -4.29 35.80 8.52
CA LEU A 13 -4.36 34.90 7.37
C LEU A 13 -4.33 33.43 7.81
N LEU A 14 -3.46 33.06 8.75
CA LEU A 14 -3.40 31.70 9.27
C LEU A 14 -4.70 31.31 9.97
N SER A 15 -5.24 32.18 10.83
CA SER A 15 -6.53 31.95 11.48
C SER A 15 -7.65 31.73 10.45
N PHE A 16 -7.60 32.46 9.34
CA PHE A 16 -8.56 32.33 8.25
C PHE A 16 -8.40 31.03 7.47
N MET A 17 -7.16 30.59 7.20
CA MET A 17 -6.89 29.30 6.52
C MET A 17 -7.33 28.08 7.34
N LEU A 18 -7.41 28.22 8.66
CA LEU A 18 -7.90 27.18 9.56
C LEU A 18 -9.43 27.19 9.72
N ASP A 19 -10.09 28.28 9.32
CA ASP A 19 -11.55 28.36 9.34
C ASP A 19 -12.17 27.56 8.17
N THR A 20 -13.41 27.12 8.36
CA THR A 20 -14.19 26.34 7.40
C THR A 20 -15.28 27.17 6.70
N SER A 21 -15.38 28.45 7.06
CA SER A 21 -16.31 29.39 6.43
C SER A 21 -16.00 29.54 4.93
N ARG A 22 -17.05 29.51 4.09
CA ARG A 22 -16.89 29.69 2.64
C ARG A 22 -16.65 31.16 2.34
N THR A 23 -15.52 31.43 1.72
CA THR A 23 -15.09 32.76 1.34
C THR A 23 -14.62 32.80 -0.11
N THR A 24 -14.42 34.00 -0.64
CA THR A 24 -13.95 34.18 -2.01
C THR A 24 -12.59 33.50 -2.20
N GLY A 25 -12.50 32.60 -3.17
CA GLY A 25 -11.29 31.81 -3.43
C GLY A 25 -11.12 30.57 -2.55
N SER A 26 -12.01 30.32 -1.59
CA SER A 26 -11.99 29.08 -0.81
C SER A 26 -12.36 27.87 -1.68
N ILE A 27 -11.66 26.75 -1.47
CA ILE A 27 -11.95 25.47 -2.12
C ILE A 27 -12.32 24.48 -1.03
N VAL A 28 -13.49 23.86 -1.15
CA VAL A 28 -13.93 22.82 -0.23
C VAL A 28 -13.30 21.49 -0.66
N MET A 29 -12.47 20.92 0.21
CA MET A 29 -11.82 19.61 0.00
C MET A 29 -12.05 18.71 1.21
N SER A 30 -12.00 17.39 1.01
CA SER A 30 -12.07 16.42 2.11
C SER A 30 -10.80 16.44 2.96
N ASP A 31 -10.93 16.09 4.25
CA ASP A 31 -9.79 16.02 5.17
C ASP A 31 -8.69 15.09 4.69
N LYS A 32 -9.09 13.94 4.11
CA LYS A 32 -8.15 13.01 3.49
C LYS A 32 -7.34 13.71 2.41
N LYS A 33 -8.01 14.47 1.52
CA LYS A 33 -7.32 15.15 0.43
C LYS A 33 -6.41 16.26 0.92
N ARG A 34 -6.82 17.02 1.95
CA ARG A 34 -5.99 18.05 2.59
C ARG A 34 -4.71 17.46 3.18
N ARG A 35 -4.81 16.32 3.87
CA ARG A 35 -3.65 15.61 4.43
C ARG A 35 -2.71 15.08 3.35
N GLU A 36 -3.25 14.52 2.26
CA GLU A 36 -2.45 14.10 1.11
C GLU A 36 -1.67 15.27 0.48
N LEU A 37 -2.32 16.42 0.30
CA LEU A 37 -1.68 17.61 -0.25
C LEU A 37 -0.60 18.16 0.70
N ALA A 38 -0.86 18.17 2.01
CA ALA A 38 0.13 18.57 3.02
C ALA A 38 1.34 17.61 3.06
N ALA A 39 1.15 16.33 2.74
CA ALA A 39 2.27 15.40 2.62
C ALA A 39 3.13 15.69 1.37
N LYS A 40 2.49 16.10 0.26
CA LYS A 40 3.15 16.43 -1.01
C LYS A 40 3.73 17.83 -1.07
N SER A 41 3.30 18.75 -0.19
CA SER A 41 3.74 20.14 -0.22
C SER A 41 5.24 20.28 0.03
N TRP A 42 5.86 19.37 0.76
CA TRP A 42 7.31 19.37 0.99
C TRP A 42 8.09 19.22 -0.30
N GLU A 43 7.81 18.16 -1.08
CA GLU A 43 8.44 17.93 -2.38
C GLU A 43 8.16 19.09 -3.36
N PHE A 44 6.92 19.57 -3.37
CA PHE A 44 6.55 20.71 -4.21
C PHE A 44 7.38 21.97 -3.88
N ASN A 45 7.53 22.29 -2.60
CA ASN A 45 8.28 23.47 -2.16
C ASN A 45 9.78 23.32 -2.40
N LEU A 46 10.35 22.13 -2.20
CA LEU A 46 11.77 21.85 -2.44
C LEU A 46 12.16 21.98 -3.91
N ASN A 47 11.23 21.72 -4.82
CA ASN A 47 11.45 21.86 -6.27
C ASN A 47 11.44 23.33 -6.74
N GLU A 48 11.05 24.29 -5.89
CA GLU A 48 11.00 25.71 -6.23
C GLU A 48 12.24 26.45 -5.72
N SER A 49 13.12 26.89 -6.63
CA SER A 49 14.40 27.56 -6.28
C SER A 49 14.20 28.73 -5.34
N ARG A 50 13.17 29.55 -5.60
CA ARG A 50 12.89 30.74 -4.79
C ARG A 50 12.49 30.39 -3.36
N PHE A 51 11.80 29.27 -3.14
CA PHE A 51 11.48 28.82 -1.80
C PHE A 51 12.74 28.42 -1.04
N CYS A 52 13.64 27.68 -1.70
CA CYS A 52 14.90 27.24 -1.11
C CYS A 52 15.85 28.40 -0.78
N GLU A 53 15.85 29.45 -1.59
CA GLU A 53 16.63 30.67 -1.34
C GLU A 53 16.08 31.50 -0.17
N LEU A 54 14.75 31.61 -0.05
CA LEU A 54 14.11 32.46 0.96
C LEU A 54 13.96 31.78 2.33
N PHE A 55 13.84 30.45 2.37
CA PHE A 55 13.56 29.69 3.60
C PHE A 55 14.50 28.47 3.76
N PRO A 56 15.83 28.68 3.82
CA PRO A 56 16.79 27.59 3.87
C PRO A 56 16.64 26.69 5.11
N GLU A 57 16.17 27.23 6.24
CA GLU A 57 15.88 26.46 7.45
C GLU A 57 14.73 25.47 7.25
N LEU A 58 13.71 25.82 6.47
CA LEU A 58 12.59 24.94 6.17
C LEU A 58 12.99 23.84 5.19
N VAL A 59 13.96 24.08 4.31
CA VAL A 59 14.54 23.06 3.43
C VAL A 59 15.17 21.95 4.25
N GLN A 60 15.98 22.29 5.25
CA GLN A 60 16.62 21.29 6.12
C GLN A 60 15.57 20.44 6.85
N VAL A 61 14.57 21.08 7.44
CA VAL A 61 13.45 20.37 8.11
C VAL A 61 12.69 19.45 7.15
N ALA A 62 12.54 19.85 5.89
CA ALA A 62 11.86 19.05 4.88
C ALA A 62 12.65 17.78 4.54
N LEU A 63 13.98 17.90 4.39
CA LEU A 63 14.88 16.79 4.13
C LEU A 63 14.90 15.80 5.29
N ASP A 64 15.04 16.28 6.52
CA ASP A 64 15.02 15.44 7.73
C ASP A 64 13.72 14.63 7.86
N LYS A 65 12.59 15.27 7.54
CA LYS A 65 11.28 14.61 7.54
C LYS A 65 11.14 13.55 6.46
N GLN A 66 11.74 13.76 5.29
CA GLN A 66 11.72 12.76 4.22
C GLN A 66 12.54 11.52 4.62
N ASP A 67 13.72 11.73 5.20
CA ASP A 67 14.58 10.63 5.67
C ASP A 67 13.92 9.83 6.79
N SER A 68 13.26 10.51 7.73
CA SER A 68 12.55 9.86 8.84
C SER A 68 11.39 9.00 8.32
N ARG A 69 10.62 9.51 7.35
CA ARG A 69 9.53 8.75 6.72
C ARG A 69 10.02 7.56 5.91
N ALA A 70 11.14 7.71 5.20
CA ALA A 70 11.69 6.62 4.41
C ALA A 70 12.07 5.44 5.32
N LYS A 71 12.69 5.73 6.47
CA LYS A 71 13.04 4.71 7.47
C LYS A 71 11.81 4.03 8.06
N GLU A 72 10.80 4.78 8.48
CA GLU A 72 9.54 4.21 9.02
C GLU A 72 8.84 3.28 8.00
N LEU A 73 8.90 3.61 6.71
CA LEU A 73 8.32 2.79 5.64
C LEU A 73 9.14 1.52 5.37
N GLU A 74 10.46 1.58 5.50
CA GLU A 74 11.35 0.42 5.40
C GLU A 74 11.14 -0.53 6.57
N GLU A 75 11.04 -0.02 7.80
CA GLU A 75 10.77 -0.79 9.01
C GLU A 75 9.40 -1.50 8.95
N GLN A 76 8.34 -0.82 8.50
CA GLN A 76 7.02 -1.44 8.32
C GLN A 76 6.99 -2.51 7.22
N LYS A 77 7.87 -2.41 6.22
CA LYS A 77 7.98 -3.39 5.14
C LYS A 77 8.72 -4.65 5.59
N GLU A 78 9.69 -4.52 6.50
CA GLU A 78 10.38 -5.66 7.10
C GLU A 78 9.46 -6.45 8.05
N GLU A 79 8.63 -5.78 8.86
CA GLU A 79 7.67 -6.46 9.75
C GLU A 79 6.55 -7.20 9.00
N THR A 80 6.14 -6.72 7.82
CA THR A 80 5.11 -7.39 7.00
C THR A 80 5.67 -8.55 6.18
N ALA A 81 6.95 -8.52 5.81
CA ALA A 81 7.60 -9.60 5.08
C ALA A 81 7.76 -10.90 5.91
N ASP A 82 7.94 -10.79 7.23
CA ASP A 82 8.04 -11.96 8.14
C ASP A 82 6.70 -12.71 8.29
N SER A 83 5.57 -12.02 8.10
CA SER A 83 4.23 -12.62 8.22
C SER A 83 3.73 -13.30 6.93
N ASP A 84 4.19 -12.83 5.76
CA ASP A 84 3.73 -13.35 4.47
C ASP A 84 4.42 -14.67 4.06
N ASP A 85 5.66 -14.90 4.51
CA ASP A 85 6.40 -16.14 4.22
C ASP A 85 5.74 -17.35 4.89
N HIS A 86 5.31 -17.19 6.14
CA HIS A 86 4.71 -18.26 6.93
C HIS A 86 3.30 -18.69 6.44
N LEU A 87 2.61 -17.84 5.68
CA LEU A 87 1.29 -18.14 5.10
C LEU A 87 1.39 -18.84 3.73
N GLN A 88 2.48 -18.62 2.97
CA GLN A 88 2.68 -19.25 1.67
C GLN A 88 3.05 -20.73 1.78
N ASP A 89 3.93 -21.09 2.73
CA ASP A 89 4.34 -22.48 2.95
C ASP A 89 3.15 -23.39 3.32
N SER A 90 2.24 -22.88 4.15
CA SER A 90 1.04 -23.63 4.54
C SER A 90 0.06 -23.86 3.38
N LYS A 91 0.02 -22.95 2.39
CA LYS A 91 -0.82 -23.08 1.20
C LYS A 91 -0.24 -24.07 0.20
N ILE A 92 1.08 -24.07 0.01
CA ILE A 92 1.78 -24.98 -0.90
C ILE A 92 1.61 -26.43 -0.43
N GLY A 93 1.76 -26.69 0.87
CA GLY A 93 1.53 -28.02 1.46
C GLY A 93 0.12 -28.54 1.20
N ALA A 94 -0.91 -27.70 1.37
CA ALA A 94 -2.30 -28.08 1.13
C ALA A 94 -2.57 -28.41 -0.35
N ILE A 95 -2.01 -27.64 -1.29
CA ILE A 95 -2.14 -27.88 -2.74
C ILE A 95 -1.51 -29.22 -3.13
N VAL A 96 -0.31 -29.52 -2.62
CA VAL A 96 0.38 -30.79 -2.89
C VAL A 96 -0.43 -31.98 -2.34
N GLN A 97 -1.01 -31.85 -1.16
CA GLN A 97 -1.87 -32.90 -0.59
C GLN A 97 -3.13 -33.14 -1.43
N ILE A 98 -3.81 -32.08 -1.87
CA ILE A 98 -5.00 -32.19 -2.72
C ILE A 98 -4.65 -32.91 -4.03
N PHE A 99 -3.53 -32.55 -4.66
CA PHE A 99 -3.09 -33.18 -5.90
C PHE A 99 -2.79 -34.67 -5.72
N GLN A 100 -2.12 -35.03 -4.63
CA GLN A 100 -1.82 -36.42 -4.28
C GLN A 100 -3.09 -37.25 -4.08
N ILE A 101 -4.09 -36.71 -3.36
CA ILE A 101 -5.38 -37.38 -3.13
C ILE A 101 -6.13 -37.57 -4.46
N CYS A 102 -6.17 -36.55 -5.31
CA CYS A 102 -6.80 -36.65 -6.62
C CYS A 102 -6.14 -37.73 -7.48
N LEU A 103 -4.81 -37.83 -7.49
CA LEU A 103 -4.10 -38.85 -8.28
C LEU A 103 -4.43 -40.26 -7.80
N VAL A 104 -4.46 -40.48 -6.48
CA VAL A 104 -4.82 -41.78 -5.88
C VAL A 104 -6.27 -42.16 -6.21
N LEU A 105 -7.21 -41.22 -6.12
CA LEU A 105 -8.62 -41.46 -6.47
C LEU A 105 -8.78 -41.81 -7.95
N MET A 106 -8.09 -41.11 -8.84
CA MET A 106 -8.10 -41.41 -10.27
C MET A 106 -7.53 -42.82 -10.55
N ALA A 107 -6.41 -43.19 -9.90
CA ALA A 107 -5.85 -44.53 -10.02
C ALA A 107 -6.81 -45.61 -9.52
N LEU A 108 -7.50 -45.38 -8.40
CA LEU A 108 -8.49 -46.32 -7.84
C LEU A 108 -9.75 -46.47 -8.71
N LEU A 109 -10.10 -45.48 -9.52
CA LEU A 109 -11.24 -45.59 -10.46
C LEU A 109 -10.85 -46.24 -11.78
N VAL A 110 -9.62 -45.98 -12.24
CA VAL A 110 -9.12 -46.48 -13.54
C VAL A 110 -8.67 -47.93 -13.44
N LEU A 111 -7.95 -48.33 -12.38
CA LEU A 111 -7.43 -49.69 -12.24
C LEU A 111 -8.52 -50.78 -12.26
N PRO A 112 -9.66 -50.65 -11.55
CA PRO A 112 -10.74 -51.64 -11.59
C PRO A 112 -11.47 -51.67 -12.94
N SER A 113 -11.54 -50.54 -13.62
CA SER A 113 -12.17 -50.43 -14.94
C SER A 113 -11.32 -51.12 -16.00
N VAL A 114 -10.00 -50.89 -15.97
CA VAL A 114 -9.03 -51.54 -16.86
C VAL A 114 -8.93 -53.04 -16.56
N SER A 115 -8.94 -53.45 -15.28
CA SER A 115 -8.87 -54.86 -14.91
C SER A 115 -10.13 -55.64 -15.29
N LYS A 116 -11.32 -55.05 -15.13
CA LYS A 116 -12.59 -55.64 -15.60
C LYS A 116 -12.63 -55.79 -17.11
N PHE A 117 -12.23 -54.73 -17.84
CA PHE A 117 -12.18 -54.75 -19.29
C PHE A 117 -11.18 -55.79 -19.83
N ALA A 118 -9.99 -55.89 -19.23
CA ALA A 118 -9.00 -56.90 -19.59
C ALA A 118 -9.50 -58.33 -19.34
N TRP A 119 -10.15 -58.58 -18.21
CA TRP A 119 -10.73 -59.90 -17.89
C TRP A 119 -11.87 -60.28 -18.86
N GLU A 120 -12.70 -59.33 -19.25
CA GLU A 120 -13.81 -59.53 -20.18
C GLU A 120 -13.32 -59.80 -21.62
N ILE A 121 -12.24 -59.15 -22.05
CA ILE A 121 -11.55 -59.46 -23.31
C ILE A 121 -10.97 -60.88 -23.25
N VAL A 122 -10.20 -61.22 -22.21
CA VAL A 122 -9.59 -62.56 -22.09
C VAL A 122 -10.66 -63.64 -22.11
N ARG A 123 -11.78 -63.46 -21.41
CA ARG A 123 -12.89 -64.42 -21.42
C ARG A 123 -13.55 -64.58 -22.80
N LYS A 124 -13.53 -63.55 -23.64
CA LYS A 124 -14.18 -63.58 -24.96
C LYS A 124 -13.29 -64.16 -26.06
N TYR A 125 -11.97 -64.16 -25.87
CA TYR A 125 -10.99 -64.57 -26.88
C TYR A 125 -10.10 -65.76 -26.46
N ALA A 126 -10.25 -66.30 -25.24
CA ALA A 126 -9.68 -67.56 -24.78
C ALA A 126 -10.75 -68.66 -24.76
#